data_AF-A0A946CFF8-F1
#
_entry.id   AF-A0A946CFF8-F1
#
_cell.length_a   1.000
_cell.length_b   1.000
_cell.length_c   1.000
_cell.angle_alpha   90.00
_cell.angle_beta   90.00
_cell.angle_gamma   90.00
#
_symmetry.space_group_name_H-M   'P 1'
#
loop_
_entity.id
_entity.type
_entity.pdbx_description
1 polymer ?
#
loop_
_entity_poly.entity_id
_entity_poly.type
_entity_poly.pdbx_seq_one_letter_code
_entity_poly.pdbx_strand_id
1 'polypeptide(L)'
;GYEIVGFAWWQGDKDRYNLAHAKKYEENLVHLIKTLRAEFKAPKAKFVVATLGQTAKDSTDVNEKLILDAQLAVDGTAKKYPDFKGNVSTVYTHPLSQGGASNSHYNGNAQTYMDVGLAMGEAMMKLLETK
;
A
#
# COMPACT_ATOMS: atom_id res chain seq x y z
N GLY A 1 14.73 0.66 -25.10
CA GLY A 1 14.71 0.22 -23.69
C GLY A 1 13.43 0.68 -23.03
N TYR A 2 13.29 0.50 -21.72
CA TYR A 2 12.16 0.96 -20.91
C TYR A 2 12.67 1.73 -19.69
N GLU A 3 11.81 2.55 -19.07
CA GLU A 3 12.07 3.23 -17.80
C GLU A 3 11.06 2.75 -16.76
N ILE A 4 11.54 2.46 -15.54
CA ILE A 4 10.67 2.14 -14.40
C ILE A 4 10.39 3.44 -13.64
N VAL A 5 9.21 4.00 -13.88
CA VAL A 5 8.76 5.25 -13.23
C VAL A 5 8.07 5.02 -11.89
N GLY A 6 7.59 3.80 -11.63
CA GLY A 6 6.98 3.47 -10.35
C GLY A 6 6.51 2.02 -10.20
N PHE A 7 6.06 1.72 -8.98
CA PHE A 7 5.54 0.41 -8.56
C PHE A 7 4.17 0.57 -7.88
N ALA A 8 3.32 -0.44 -8.02
CA ALA A 8 2.06 -0.57 -7.31
C ALA A 8 2.12 -1.80 -6.40
N TRP A 9 1.68 -1.66 -5.15
CA TRP A 9 1.63 -2.74 -4.16
C TRP A 9 0.26 -2.82 -3.50
N TRP A 10 -0.40 -3.95 -3.66
CA TRP A 10 -1.68 -4.25 -3.02
C TRP A 10 -1.64 -5.66 -2.45
N GLN A 11 -1.10 -5.78 -1.23
CA GLN A 11 -0.96 -7.02 -0.49
C GLN A 11 -0.99 -6.70 1.01
N GLY A 12 -1.11 -7.74 1.83
CA GLY A 12 -1.04 -7.72 3.29
C GLY A 12 -1.85 -8.85 3.92
N ASP A 13 -2.72 -9.49 3.12
CA ASP A 13 -3.68 -10.49 3.61
C ASP A 13 -3.02 -11.66 4.33
N LYS A 14 -1.92 -12.19 3.80
CA LYS A 14 -1.27 -13.36 4.41
C LYS A 14 -0.53 -13.05 5.71
N ASP A 15 -0.14 -11.79 5.90
CA ASP A 15 0.55 -11.34 7.10
C ASP A 15 -0.41 -11.09 8.28
N ARG A 16 -1.71 -10.88 8.02
CA ARG A 16 -2.71 -10.65 9.09
C ARG A 16 -3.08 -11.91 9.88
N TYR A 17 -2.77 -13.10 9.37
CA TYR A 17 -3.12 -14.37 10.05
C TYR A 17 -2.16 -14.77 11.17
N ASN A 18 -1.01 -14.09 11.27
CA ASN A 18 -0.01 -14.39 12.29
C ASN A 18 0.46 -13.08 12.93
N LEU A 19 0.34 -12.96 14.24
CA LEU A 19 0.70 -11.75 14.97
C LEU A 19 2.17 -11.35 14.78
N ALA A 20 3.09 -12.32 14.69
CA ALA A 20 4.50 -12.03 14.45
C ALA A 20 4.73 -11.46 13.05
N HIS A 21 4.00 -11.94 12.04
CA HIS A 21 4.07 -11.40 10.67
C HIS A 21 3.48 -9.98 10.63
N ALA A 22 2.30 -9.78 11.20
CA ALA A 22 1.66 -8.46 11.28
C ALA A 22 2.54 -7.42 11.96
N LYS A 23 3.21 -7.79 13.07
CA LYS A 23 4.17 -6.91 13.78
C LYS A 23 5.40 -6.55 12.95
N LYS A 24 5.78 -7.36 11.97
CA LYS A 24 6.95 -7.14 11.10
C LYS A 24 6.61 -6.52 9.75
N TYR A 25 5.33 -6.40 9.42
CA TYR A 25 4.89 -5.98 8.10
C TYR A 25 5.43 -4.60 7.70
N GLU A 26 5.46 -3.62 8.61
CA GLU A 26 5.99 -2.28 8.32
C GLU A 26 7.47 -2.31 7.92
N GLU A 27 8.31 -2.98 8.71
CA GLU A 27 9.73 -3.15 8.46
C GLU A 27 9.97 -3.85 7.11
N ASN A 28 9.21 -4.92 6.86
CA ASN A 28 9.30 -5.69 5.62
C ASN A 28 8.84 -4.88 4.40
N LEU A 29 7.78 -4.07 4.52
CA LEU A 29 7.29 -3.21 3.45
C LEU A 29 8.30 -2.12 3.10
N VAL A 30 8.92 -1.49 4.12
CA VAL A 30 10.02 -0.52 3.91
C VAL A 30 11.19 -1.19 3.20
N HIS A 31 11.56 -2.40 3.62
CA HIS A 31 12.62 -3.18 3.00
C HIS A 31 12.30 -3.50 1.53
N LEU A 32 11.09 -3.98 1.24
CA LEU A 32 10.61 -4.28 -0.12
C LEU A 32 10.73 -3.06 -1.05
N ILE A 33 10.24 -1.89 -0.61
CA ILE A 33 10.28 -0.65 -1.39
C ILE A 33 11.73 -0.31 -1.79
N LYS A 34 12.66 -0.40 -0.83
CA LYS A 34 14.08 -0.09 -1.06
C LYS A 34 14.73 -1.12 -1.97
N THR A 35 14.45 -2.40 -1.76
CA THR A 35 15.01 -3.51 -2.54
C THR A 35 14.58 -3.45 -4.00
N LEU A 36 13.29 -3.22 -4.29
CA LEU A 36 12.81 -3.11 -5.67
C LEU A 36 13.46 -1.92 -6.40
N ARG A 37 13.59 -0.76 -5.75
CA ARG A 37 14.30 0.39 -6.34
C ARG A 37 15.77 0.09 -6.64
N ALA A 38 16.46 -0.63 -5.75
CA ALA A 38 17.86 -0.99 -5.92
C ALA A 38 18.06 -2.00 -7.06
N GLU A 39 17.30 -3.11 -7.05
CA GLU A 39 17.37 -4.19 -8.03
C GLU A 39 17.18 -3.65 -9.45
N PHE A 40 16.15 -2.82 -9.63
CA PHE A 40 15.82 -2.24 -10.92
C PHE A 40 16.59 -0.96 -11.26
N LYS A 41 17.56 -0.56 -10.42
CA LYS A 41 18.36 0.67 -10.58
C LYS A 41 17.48 1.92 -10.78
N ALA A 42 16.35 1.97 -10.09
CA ALA A 42 15.32 3.00 -10.23
C ALA A 42 15.09 3.74 -8.90
N PRO A 43 16.10 4.48 -8.38
CA PRO A 43 16.03 5.09 -7.04
C PRO A 43 14.92 6.14 -6.89
N LYS A 44 14.46 6.73 -8.01
CA LYS A 44 13.39 7.74 -8.06
C LYS A 44 12.02 7.16 -8.41
N ALA A 45 11.92 5.86 -8.68
CA ALA A 45 10.65 5.23 -9.01
C ALA A 45 9.65 5.43 -7.87
N LYS A 46 8.49 5.97 -8.20
CA LYS A 46 7.40 6.23 -7.24
C LYS A 46 6.83 4.91 -6.73
N PHE A 47 6.21 4.93 -5.57
CA PHE A 47 5.63 3.72 -4.99
C PHE A 47 4.23 4.02 -4.46
N VAL A 48 3.23 3.29 -4.94
CA VAL A 48 1.86 3.43 -4.48
C VAL A 48 1.44 2.15 -3.77
N VAL A 49 1.01 2.28 -2.52
CA VAL A 49 0.47 1.21 -1.70
C VAL A 49 -1.04 1.35 -1.62
N ALA A 50 -1.79 0.27 -1.71
CA ALA A 50 -3.21 0.24 -1.35
C ALA A 50 -3.41 -0.58 -0.07
N THR A 51 -4.24 -0.09 0.84
CA THR A 51 -4.65 -0.89 1.99
C THR A 51 -5.57 -2.03 1.56
N LEU A 52 -5.84 -3.00 2.45
CA LEU A 52 -6.63 -4.17 2.05
C LEU A 52 -8.13 -3.90 1.89
N GLY A 53 -8.67 -2.83 2.47
CA GLY A 53 -10.06 -2.41 2.25
C GLY A 53 -11.06 -2.94 3.28
N GLN A 54 -10.85 -4.13 3.88
CA GLN A 54 -11.76 -4.62 4.93
C GLN A 54 -11.63 -3.89 6.28
N THR A 55 -10.48 -3.27 6.56
CA THR A 55 -10.15 -2.77 7.90
C THR A 55 -10.40 -1.26 8.01
N ALA A 56 -11.29 -0.87 8.91
CA ALA A 56 -11.53 0.52 9.27
C ALA A 56 -10.42 1.08 10.20
N LYS A 57 -10.21 2.40 10.20
CA LYS A 57 -9.21 3.07 11.06
C LYS A 57 -9.49 2.94 12.56
N ASP A 58 -10.72 2.68 12.95
CA ASP A 58 -11.17 2.45 14.33
C ASP A 58 -11.35 0.96 14.67
N SER A 59 -10.92 0.06 13.77
CA SER A 59 -10.95 -1.38 14.01
C SER A 59 -10.21 -1.76 15.30
N THR A 60 -10.82 -2.66 16.06
CA THR A 60 -10.24 -3.26 17.28
C THR A 60 -9.54 -4.59 17.01
N ASP A 61 -9.58 -5.12 15.78
CA ASP A 61 -8.80 -6.30 15.41
C ASP A 61 -7.32 -5.96 15.36
N VAL A 62 -6.55 -6.58 16.26
CA VAL A 62 -5.14 -6.26 16.46
C VAL A 62 -4.31 -6.50 15.21
N ASN A 63 -4.46 -7.65 14.55
CA ASN A 63 -3.60 -8.00 13.42
C ASN A 63 -3.95 -7.17 12.20
N GLU A 64 -5.23 -7.00 11.91
CA GLU A 64 -5.66 -6.17 10.80
C GLU A 64 -5.25 -4.71 10.99
N LYS A 65 -5.36 -4.20 12.22
CA LYS A 65 -4.94 -2.85 12.56
C LYS A 65 -3.44 -2.66 12.39
N LEU A 66 -2.61 -3.64 12.78
CA LEU A 66 -1.17 -3.62 12.54
C LEU A 66 -0.81 -3.53 11.05
N ILE A 67 -1.49 -4.31 10.20
CA ILE A 67 -1.28 -4.26 8.75
C ILE A 67 -1.70 -2.89 8.19
N LEU A 68 -2.89 -2.40 8.57
CA LEU A 68 -3.38 -1.10 8.14
C LEU A 68 -2.42 0.03 8.53
N ASP A 69 -2.00 0.06 9.80
CA ASP A 69 -1.11 1.09 10.31
C ASP A 69 0.26 1.05 9.63
N ALA A 70 0.81 -0.14 9.39
CA ALA A 70 2.05 -0.32 8.66
C ALA A 70 1.96 0.21 7.21
N GLN A 71 0.85 -0.05 6.51
CA GLN A 71 0.62 0.46 5.16
C GLN A 71 0.49 1.99 5.15
N LEU A 72 -0.20 2.58 6.15
CA LEU A 72 -0.33 4.03 6.27
C LEU A 72 0.98 4.71 6.69
N ALA A 73 1.82 4.03 7.46
CA ALA A 73 3.07 4.57 7.99
C ALA A 73 4.13 4.84 6.91
N VAL A 74 4.09 4.11 5.79
CA VAL A 74 5.01 4.33 4.66
C VAL A 74 4.60 5.48 3.74
N ASP A 75 3.42 6.06 3.93
CA ASP A 75 2.99 7.23 3.15
C ASP A 75 3.95 8.42 3.38
N GLY A 76 4.34 9.10 2.30
CA GLY A 76 5.28 10.22 2.37
C GLY A 76 4.79 11.41 3.20
N THR A 77 3.48 11.53 3.46
CA THR A 77 2.89 12.57 4.30
C THR A 77 2.90 12.21 5.79
N ALA A 78 3.10 10.94 6.14
CA ALA A 78 3.20 10.48 7.53
C ALA A 78 4.49 10.92 8.23
N LYS A 79 5.50 11.38 7.46
CA LYS A 79 6.80 11.90 7.94
C LYS A 79 7.64 10.91 8.78
N LYS A 80 7.23 9.64 8.89
CA LYS A 80 7.96 8.59 9.61
C LYS A 80 9.27 8.20 8.89
N TYR A 81 9.24 8.19 7.55
CA TYR A 81 10.39 7.87 6.71
C TYR A 81 10.75 9.06 5.81
N PRO A 82 11.85 9.79 6.10
CA PRO A 82 12.25 10.95 5.30
C PRO A 82 12.39 10.67 3.81
N ASP A 83 12.96 9.51 3.45
CA ASP A 83 13.18 9.08 2.06
C ASP A 83 11.88 8.88 1.27
N PHE A 84 10.73 8.74 1.95
CA PHE A 84 9.44 8.47 1.35
C PHE A 84 8.64 9.72 1.04
N LYS A 85 9.04 10.88 1.58
CA LYS A 85 8.40 12.18 1.31
C LYS A 85 8.38 12.48 -0.19
N GLY A 86 7.19 12.64 -0.76
CA GLY A 86 7.00 12.92 -2.20
C GLY A 86 7.33 11.75 -3.15
N ASN A 87 7.61 10.56 -2.61
CA ASN A 87 8.02 9.39 -3.39
C ASN A 87 7.21 8.12 -3.10
N VAL A 88 6.47 8.07 -1.97
CA VAL A 88 5.58 6.98 -1.62
C VAL A 88 4.21 7.56 -1.24
N SER A 89 3.14 6.94 -1.70
CA SER A 89 1.77 7.27 -1.29
C SER A 89 1.00 6.00 -0.95
N THR A 90 0.14 6.08 0.06
CA THR A 90 -0.78 5.01 0.46
C THR A 90 -2.23 5.44 0.24
N VAL A 91 -2.95 4.67 -0.55
CA VAL A 91 -4.40 4.79 -0.72
C VAL A 91 -5.11 4.02 0.39
N TYR A 92 -5.87 4.73 1.21
CA TYR A 92 -6.78 4.11 2.18
C TYR A 92 -8.06 3.65 1.47
N THR A 93 -8.14 2.35 1.21
CA THR A 93 -9.15 1.74 0.33
C THR A 93 -10.42 1.31 1.04
N HIS A 94 -10.53 1.43 2.37
CA HIS A 94 -11.73 1.02 3.09
C HIS A 94 -13.02 1.67 2.57
N PRO A 95 -13.05 2.99 2.28
CA PRO A 95 -14.24 3.64 1.70
C PRO A 95 -14.51 3.29 0.24
N LEU A 96 -13.54 2.67 -0.45
CA LEU A 96 -13.64 2.28 -1.87
C LEU A 96 -14.08 0.82 -2.02
N SER A 97 -13.89 0.01 -0.98
CA SER A 97 -14.28 -1.39 -0.97
C SER A 97 -15.80 -1.51 -0.87
N GLN A 98 -16.41 -2.24 -1.82
CA GLN A 98 -17.85 -2.53 -1.81
C GLN A 98 -18.22 -3.70 -0.87
N GLY A 99 -17.33 -4.05 0.06
CA GLY A 99 -17.46 -5.17 0.99
C GLY A 99 -16.66 -6.40 0.58
N GLY A 100 -16.77 -7.44 1.41
CA GLY A 100 -15.87 -8.59 1.35
C GLY A 100 -14.48 -8.27 1.89
N ALA A 101 -13.59 -9.27 1.85
CA ALA A 101 -12.23 -9.17 2.35
C ALA A 101 -11.22 -9.67 1.32
N SER A 102 -9.95 -9.28 1.47
CA SER A 102 -8.86 -9.71 0.59
C SER A 102 -8.75 -11.24 0.41
N ASN A 103 -9.02 -12.04 1.44
CA ASN A 103 -8.97 -13.52 1.34
C ASN A 103 -10.16 -14.13 0.60
N SER A 104 -11.29 -13.42 0.56
CA SER A 104 -12.45 -13.74 -0.28
C SER A 104 -12.37 -13.09 -1.66
N HIS A 105 -11.24 -12.44 -1.98
CA HIS A 105 -11.05 -11.66 -3.21
C HIS A 105 -12.15 -10.60 -3.40
N TYR A 106 -12.54 -9.94 -2.32
CA TYR A 106 -13.59 -8.90 -2.35
C TYR A 106 -14.94 -9.43 -2.87
N ASN A 107 -15.23 -10.71 -2.62
CA ASN A 107 -16.43 -11.42 -3.08
C ASN A 107 -16.64 -11.35 -4.61
N GLY A 108 -15.56 -11.20 -5.38
CA GLY A 108 -15.66 -11.03 -6.83
C GLY A 108 -16.26 -9.69 -7.27
N ASN A 109 -16.33 -8.69 -6.38
CA ASN A 109 -16.89 -7.39 -6.71
C ASN A 109 -15.93 -6.60 -7.62
N ALA A 110 -16.24 -6.56 -8.92
CA ALA A 110 -15.44 -5.86 -9.91
C ALA A 110 -15.28 -4.35 -9.64
N GLN A 111 -16.27 -3.72 -9.00
CA GLN A 111 -16.22 -2.29 -8.67
C GLN A 111 -15.13 -2.02 -7.62
N THR A 112 -14.95 -2.89 -6.61
CA THR A 112 -13.84 -2.77 -5.65
C THR A 112 -12.48 -2.75 -6.38
N TYR A 113 -12.26 -3.65 -7.34
CA TYR A 113 -11.02 -3.68 -8.12
C TYR A 113 -10.83 -2.42 -8.96
N MET A 114 -11.90 -1.94 -9.61
CA MET A 114 -11.86 -0.74 -10.43
C MET A 114 -11.56 0.50 -9.59
N ASP A 115 -12.26 0.70 -8.48
CA ASP A 115 -12.11 1.87 -7.61
C ASP A 115 -10.73 1.92 -6.95
N VAL A 116 -10.22 0.78 -6.47
CA VAL A 116 -8.87 0.70 -5.92
C VAL A 116 -7.83 0.96 -7.01
N GLY A 117 -7.98 0.37 -8.20
CA GLY A 117 -7.09 0.58 -9.33
C GLY A 117 -7.04 2.05 -9.79
N LEU A 118 -8.20 2.68 -9.93
CA LEU A 118 -8.32 4.11 -10.27
C LEU A 118 -7.63 4.98 -9.22
N ALA A 119 -7.93 4.77 -7.94
CA ALA A 119 -7.34 5.55 -6.86
C ALA A 119 -5.82 5.39 -6.77
N MET A 120 -5.29 4.18 -6.99
CA MET A 120 -3.84 3.94 -7.08
C MET A 120 -3.22 4.65 -8.29
N GLY A 121 -3.89 4.61 -9.44
CA GLY A 121 -3.44 5.32 -10.65
C GLY A 121 -3.39 6.83 -10.46
N GLU A 122 -4.42 7.42 -9.87
CA GLU A 122 -4.45 8.84 -9.53
C GLU A 122 -3.34 9.23 -8.53
N ALA A 123 -3.10 8.39 -7.52
CA ALA A 123 -2.01 8.60 -6.57
C ALA A 123 -0.63 8.54 -7.26
N MET A 124 -0.45 7.62 -8.21
CA MET A 124 0.77 7.51 -9.01
C MET A 124 0.99 8.79 -9.84
N MET A 125 -0.05 9.27 -10.53
CA MET A 125 0.04 10.48 -11.35
C MET A 125 0.41 11.70 -10.49
N LYS A 126 -0.22 11.89 -9.34
CA LYS A 126 0.13 12.97 -8.39
C LYS A 126 1.59 12.92 -7.94
N LEU A 127 2.10 11.72 -7.66
CA LEU A 127 3.52 11.54 -7.30
C LEU A 127 4.47 11.89 -8.46
N LEU A 128 4.09 11.58 -9.71
CA LEU A 128 4.88 11.85 -10.91
C LEU A 128 4.86 13.34 -11.31
N GLU A 129 3.77 14.05 -11.03
CA GLU A 129 3.65 15.50 -11.27
C GLU A 129 4.46 16.35 -10.27
N THR A 130 4.77 15.78 -9.10
CA THR A 130 5.56 16.46 -8.08
C THR A 130 7.04 16.51 -8.52
N LYS A 131 7.48 17.67 -9.02
CA LYS A 131 8.86 17.95 -9.42
C LYS A 131 9.82 18.02 -8.24
#